data_AF-A0A1I6E202-F1
#
_entry.id   AF-A0A1I6E202-F1
#
_cell.length_a   1.000
_cell.length_b   1.000
_cell.length_c   1.000
_cell.angle_alpha   90.00
_cell.angle_beta   90.00
_cell.angle_gamma   90.00
#
_symmetry.space_group_name_H-M   'P 1'
#
loop_
_entity.id
_entity.type
_entity.pdbx_description
1 polymer ?
#
loop_
_entity_poly.entity_id
_entity_poly.type
_entity_poly.pdbx_seq_one_letter_code
_entity_poly.pdbx_strand_id
1 'polypeptide(L)'
;MNKHYLRLGTSLLIALSASFFIFRGAQGVNKVEYRHAVVVKEIIHQNEEISPASLLTKKAPVDSIPRGALNEFPTGKIAAYNIYPGQYLIPQMLADHKTVAEKPEHRIYPVPVSLSSAGKIMKGDMVDVYWFFGGENSAARSEQILTGVLINRVLNSAGNEIDKKTLEDNKIGEKATPAVVELLVTAEQANKLNLAVNTGLLSLAKYKPGSESVNVPVISQNSMGGLIGETKPSSD
;
A
#
# COMPACT_ATOMS: atom_id res chain seq x y z
N MET A 1 -12.46 -69.50 -54.95
CA MET A 1 -11.60 -68.58 -54.16
C MET A 1 -12.30 -68.22 -52.86
N ASN A 2 -11.70 -68.61 -51.73
CA ASN A 2 -12.32 -68.61 -50.42
C ASN A 2 -12.60 -67.19 -49.90
N LYS A 3 -13.89 -66.84 -49.79
CA LYS A 3 -14.41 -65.58 -49.22
C LYS A 3 -13.89 -65.29 -47.80
N HIS A 4 -13.36 -66.31 -47.11
CA HIS A 4 -12.73 -66.19 -45.79
C HIS A 4 -11.41 -65.40 -45.81
N TYR A 5 -10.55 -65.59 -46.81
CA TYR A 5 -9.28 -64.83 -46.90
C TYR A 5 -9.52 -63.35 -47.25
N LEU A 6 -10.58 -63.07 -48.03
CA LEU A 6 -10.96 -61.69 -48.35
C LEU A 6 -11.43 -60.92 -47.10
N ARG A 7 -12.20 -61.57 -46.22
CA ARG A 7 -12.65 -60.98 -44.95
C ARG A 7 -11.50 -60.79 -43.96
N LEU A 8 -10.54 -61.72 -43.94
CA LEU A 8 -9.36 -61.60 -43.08
C LEU A 8 -8.49 -60.41 -43.53
N GLY A 9 -8.23 -60.29 -44.83
CA GLY A 9 -7.42 -59.21 -45.40
C GLY A 9 -8.02 -57.81 -45.20
N THR A 10 -9.35 -57.66 -45.35
CA THR A 10 -10.01 -56.37 -45.12
C THR A 10 -10.01 -55.96 -43.65
N SER A 11 -10.20 -56.89 -42.71
CA SER A 11 -10.14 -56.58 -41.28
C SER A 11 -8.74 -56.12 -40.84
N LEU A 12 -7.69 -56.71 -41.40
CA LEU A 12 -6.30 -56.34 -41.11
C LEU A 12 -5.97 -54.94 -41.65
N LEU A 13 -6.42 -54.61 -42.86
CA LEU A 13 -6.24 -53.28 -43.46
C LEU A 13 -6.95 -52.18 -42.66
N ILE A 14 -8.15 -52.46 -42.12
CA ILE A 14 -8.89 -51.52 -41.28
C ILE A 14 -8.18 -51.33 -39.93
N ALA A 15 -7.67 -52.40 -39.32
CA ALA A 15 -6.94 -52.30 -38.05
C ALA A 15 -5.62 -51.52 -38.19
N LEU A 16 -4.91 -51.71 -39.31
CA LEU A 16 -3.68 -50.97 -39.61
C LEU A 16 -3.95 -49.49 -39.88
N SER A 17 -5.01 -49.16 -40.63
CA SER A 17 -5.36 -47.76 -40.91
C SER A 17 -5.84 -47.04 -39.65
N ALA A 18 -6.64 -47.68 -38.81
CA ALA A 18 -7.06 -47.14 -37.52
C ALA A 18 -5.86 -46.90 -36.58
N SER A 19 -4.93 -47.87 -36.48
CA SER A 19 -3.70 -47.72 -35.68
C SER A 19 -2.82 -46.58 -36.18
N PHE A 20 -2.69 -46.41 -37.50
CA PHE A 20 -1.92 -45.32 -38.09
C PHE A 20 -2.54 -43.94 -37.79
N PHE A 21 -3.87 -43.82 -37.85
CA PHE A 21 -4.55 -42.56 -37.52
C PHE A 21 -4.46 -42.19 -36.04
N ILE A 22 -4.61 -43.17 -35.13
CA ILE A 22 -4.46 -42.94 -33.69
C ILE A 22 -3.02 -42.54 -33.35
N PHE A 23 -2.03 -43.24 -33.93
CA PHE A 23 -0.62 -42.93 -33.71
C PHE A 23 -0.25 -41.54 -34.23
N ARG A 24 -0.77 -41.15 -35.41
CA ARG A 24 -0.54 -39.82 -35.98
C ARG A 24 -1.26 -38.71 -35.22
N GLY A 25 -2.44 -38.98 -34.65
CA GLY A 25 -3.17 -38.06 -33.77
C GLY A 25 -2.49 -37.88 -32.41
N ALA A 26 -1.87 -38.94 -31.87
CA ALA A 26 -1.11 -38.89 -30.62
C ALA A 26 0.27 -38.21 -30.78
N GLN A 27 0.82 -38.16 -31.99
CA GLN A 27 2.02 -37.39 -32.33
C GLN A 27 1.77 -35.91 -32.59
N GLY A 28 0.68 -35.35 -32.08
CA GLY A 28 0.58 -33.91 -31.84
C GLY A 28 1.64 -33.52 -30.80
N VAL A 29 2.90 -33.44 -31.21
CA VAL A 29 3.98 -32.85 -30.43
C VAL A 29 3.55 -31.41 -30.24
N ASN A 30 2.95 -31.11 -29.09
CA ASN A 30 2.65 -29.76 -28.67
C ASN A 30 3.96 -28.99 -28.84
N LYS A 31 4.00 -28.11 -29.84
CA LYS A 31 5.16 -27.25 -30.06
C LYS A 31 5.26 -26.42 -28.80
N VAL A 32 6.21 -26.78 -27.94
CA VAL A 32 6.49 -26.06 -26.72
C VAL A 32 6.96 -24.68 -27.14
N GLU A 33 6.09 -23.69 -26.98
CA GLU A 33 6.42 -22.30 -27.25
C GLU A 33 7.38 -21.81 -26.16
N TYR A 34 8.45 -21.13 -26.56
CA TYR A 34 9.45 -20.60 -25.64
C TYR A 34 9.39 -19.07 -25.64
N ARG A 35 9.44 -18.47 -24.46
CA ARG A 35 9.54 -17.03 -24.29
C ARG A 35 10.75 -16.67 -23.44
N HIS A 36 11.29 -15.48 -23.66
CA HIS A 36 12.26 -14.86 -22.78
C HIS A 36 11.55 -14.29 -21.55
N ALA A 37 12.11 -14.54 -20.37
CA ALA A 37 11.64 -13.92 -19.14
C ALA A 37 12.83 -13.50 -18.29
N VAL A 38 12.64 -12.42 -17.53
CA VAL A 38 13.62 -11.89 -16.60
C VAL A 38 13.58 -12.70 -15.31
N VAL A 39 14.75 -13.16 -14.89
CA VAL A 39 14.97 -13.97 -13.69
C VAL A 39 16.01 -13.27 -12.82
N VAL A 40 15.84 -13.37 -11.51
CA VAL A 40 16.74 -12.77 -10.53
C VAL A 40 17.98 -13.63 -10.37
N LYS A 41 19.17 -13.01 -10.46
CA LYS A 41 20.47 -13.70 -10.37
C LYS A 41 20.99 -13.77 -8.93
N GLU A 42 20.83 -12.69 -8.18
CA GLU A 42 21.29 -12.54 -6.80
C GLU A 42 20.16 -12.01 -5.92
N ILE A 43 20.28 -12.13 -4.60
CA ILE A 43 19.25 -11.62 -3.69
C ILE A 43 19.14 -10.10 -3.86
N ILE A 44 17.91 -9.61 -4.03
CA ILE A 44 17.61 -8.18 -4.06
C ILE A 44 16.81 -7.87 -2.81
N HIS A 45 17.35 -7.03 -1.94
CA HIS A 45 16.68 -6.67 -0.70
C HIS A 45 15.52 -5.72 -0.95
N GLN A 46 14.53 -5.72 -0.05
CA GLN A 46 13.47 -4.72 -0.06
C GLN A 46 14.06 -3.30 -0.08
N ASN A 47 13.48 -2.43 -0.92
CA ASN A 47 13.93 -1.06 -1.18
C ASN A 47 15.28 -0.89 -1.90
N GLU A 48 15.86 -1.99 -2.35
CA GLU A 48 17.02 -1.95 -3.22
C GLU A 48 16.59 -1.62 -4.64
N GLU A 49 17.40 -0.82 -5.34
CA GLU A 49 17.18 -0.51 -6.74
C GLU A 49 17.49 -1.74 -7.59
N ILE A 50 16.62 -2.03 -8.56
CA ILE A 50 16.82 -3.17 -9.43
C ILE A 50 17.86 -2.81 -10.48
N SER A 51 19.07 -3.33 -10.28
CA SER A 51 20.16 -3.21 -11.22
C SER A 51 20.07 -4.29 -12.31
N PRO A 52 20.38 -3.97 -13.58
CA PRO A 52 20.56 -4.97 -14.63
C PRO A 52 21.60 -6.05 -14.30
N ALA A 53 22.58 -5.74 -13.43
CA ALA A 53 23.60 -6.69 -13.00
C ALA A 53 23.04 -7.85 -12.14
N SER A 54 21.94 -7.59 -11.45
CA SER A 54 21.24 -8.52 -10.55
C SER A 54 20.20 -9.37 -11.28
N LEU A 55 20.05 -9.18 -12.60
CA LEU A 55 19.05 -9.83 -13.43
C LEU A 55 19.69 -10.67 -14.54
N LEU A 56 18.95 -11.66 -15.01
CA LEU A 56 19.32 -12.54 -16.12
C LEU A 56 18.09 -12.83 -16.98
N THR A 57 18.24 -12.78 -18.29
CA THR A 57 17.20 -13.24 -19.22
C THR A 57 17.32 -14.74 -19.44
N LYS A 58 16.26 -15.49 -19.14
CA LYS A 58 16.19 -16.94 -19.35
C LYS A 58 15.12 -17.26 -20.39
N LYS A 59 15.46 -18.13 -21.35
CA LYS A 59 14.50 -18.71 -22.29
C LYS A 59 13.86 -19.94 -21.64
N ALA A 60 12.54 -19.93 -21.49
CA ALA A 60 11.79 -21.02 -20.86
C ALA A 60 10.48 -21.29 -21.61
N PRO A 61 9.90 -22.51 -21.49
CA PRO A 61 8.57 -22.81 -22.00
C PRO A 61 7.54 -21.82 -21.44
N VAL A 62 6.59 -21.38 -22.28
CA VAL A 62 5.52 -20.46 -21.87
C VAL A 62 4.75 -21.00 -20.66
N ASP A 63 4.49 -22.31 -20.63
CA ASP A 63 3.77 -22.97 -19.52
C ASP A 63 4.54 -22.99 -18.20
N SER A 64 5.87 -22.81 -18.23
CA SER A 64 6.72 -22.77 -17.03
C SER A 64 6.94 -21.35 -16.51
N ILE A 65 6.55 -20.32 -17.26
CA ILE A 65 6.74 -18.93 -16.87
C ILE A 65 5.48 -18.43 -16.15
N PRO A 66 5.61 -17.89 -14.92
CA PRO A 66 4.49 -17.27 -14.23
C PRO A 66 3.78 -16.21 -15.09
N ARG A 67 2.46 -16.14 -14.98
CA ARG A 67 1.68 -15.11 -15.68
C ARG A 67 2.15 -13.73 -15.23
N GLY A 68 2.38 -12.85 -16.20
CA GLY A 68 2.86 -11.49 -15.95
C GLY A 68 4.35 -11.36 -15.67
N ALA A 69 5.16 -12.43 -15.82
CA ALA A 69 6.61 -12.29 -15.78
C ALA A 69 7.09 -11.31 -16.85
N LEU A 70 8.01 -10.43 -16.45
CA LEU A 70 8.60 -9.42 -17.31
C LEU A 70 9.50 -10.08 -18.37
N ASN A 71 9.45 -9.53 -19.58
CA ASN A 71 10.30 -9.95 -20.68
C ASN A 71 11.54 -9.04 -20.84
N GLU A 72 11.53 -7.88 -20.18
CA GLU A 72 12.54 -6.83 -20.29
C GLU A 72 12.94 -6.32 -18.89
N PHE A 73 14.14 -5.75 -18.78
CA PHE A 73 14.64 -5.23 -17.52
C PHE A 73 13.87 -3.97 -17.11
N PRO A 74 13.28 -3.93 -15.91
CA PRO A 74 12.65 -2.73 -15.41
C PRO A 74 13.71 -1.69 -15.06
N THR A 75 13.55 -0.46 -15.54
CA THR A 75 14.43 0.67 -15.23
C THR A 75 13.80 1.57 -14.18
N GLY A 76 14.61 2.06 -13.24
CA GLY A 76 14.17 2.99 -12.19
C GLY A 76 13.13 2.41 -11.21
N LYS A 77 13.04 1.08 -11.14
CA LYS A 77 12.17 0.37 -10.19
C LYS A 77 12.99 -0.12 -9.00
N ILE A 78 12.31 -0.23 -7.87
CA ILE A 78 12.89 -0.82 -6.67
C ILE A 78 12.14 -2.11 -6.29
N ALA A 79 12.77 -2.96 -5.49
CA ALA A 79 12.12 -4.15 -4.96
C ALA A 79 11.13 -3.78 -3.83
N ALA A 80 9.87 -4.16 -4.00
CA ALA A 80 8.81 -3.93 -3.00
C ALA A 80 8.98 -4.82 -1.75
N TYR A 81 9.66 -5.97 -1.89
CA TYR A 81 10.00 -6.95 -0.85
C TYR A 81 11.28 -7.69 -1.25
N ASN A 82 11.82 -8.54 -0.36
CA ASN A 82 13.00 -9.35 -0.67
C ASN A 82 12.72 -10.32 -1.83
N ILE A 83 13.55 -10.25 -2.88
CA ILE A 83 13.46 -11.10 -4.07
C ILE A 83 14.64 -12.06 -4.07
N TYR A 84 14.36 -13.36 -4.20
CA TYR A 84 15.37 -14.40 -4.11
C TYR A 84 15.89 -14.83 -5.49
N PRO A 85 17.14 -15.31 -5.58
CA PRO A 85 17.69 -15.86 -6.82
C PRO A 85 16.80 -16.94 -7.44
N GLY A 86 16.70 -16.94 -8.77
CA GLY A 86 15.91 -17.90 -9.54
C GLY A 86 14.43 -17.55 -9.68
N GLN A 87 13.93 -16.52 -8.99
CA GLN A 87 12.55 -16.06 -9.14
C GLN A 87 12.37 -15.29 -10.45
N TYR A 88 11.22 -15.49 -11.10
CA TYR A 88 10.80 -14.68 -12.24
C TYR A 88 10.32 -13.32 -11.76
N LEU A 89 10.79 -12.26 -12.39
CA LEU A 89 10.42 -10.91 -12.00
C LEU A 89 9.02 -10.58 -12.52
N ILE A 90 8.10 -10.23 -11.62
CA ILE A 90 6.72 -9.84 -11.95
C ILE A 90 6.47 -8.39 -11.50
N PRO A 91 5.57 -7.63 -12.15
CA PRO A 91 5.30 -6.23 -11.81
C PRO A 91 4.95 -5.99 -10.34
N GLN A 92 4.29 -6.95 -9.68
CA GLN A 92 3.88 -6.83 -8.28
C GLN A 92 5.07 -6.85 -7.29
N MET A 93 6.24 -7.32 -7.73
CA MET A 93 7.49 -7.26 -6.97
C MET A 93 8.14 -5.88 -6.99
N LEU A 94 7.63 -4.98 -7.84
CA LEU A 94 8.26 -3.70 -8.15
C LEU A 94 7.49 -2.56 -7.50
N ALA A 95 8.22 -1.60 -6.96
CA ALA A 95 7.69 -0.34 -6.49
C ALA A 95 8.32 0.84 -7.26
N ASP A 96 7.59 1.95 -7.32
CA ASP A 96 8.03 3.22 -7.93
C ASP A 96 8.82 4.10 -6.95
N HIS A 97 8.72 3.81 -5.64
CA HIS A 97 9.28 4.62 -4.56
C HIS A 97 9.50 3.75 -3.34
N LYS A 98 10.54 4.07 -2.55
CA LYS A 98 10.95 3.30 -1.37
C LYS A 98 9.76 3.14 -0.44
N THR A 99 9.25 1.91 -0.32
CA THR A 99 8.31 1.53 0.71
C THR A 99 9.09 1.55 2.00
N VAL A 100 8.75 2.42 2.96
CA VAL A 100 9.47 2.46 4.23
C VAL A 100 9.42 1.07 4.84
N ALA A 101 10.56 0.35 4.82
CA ALA A 101 10.63 -0.98 5.38
C ALA A 101 10.23 -0.85 6.85
N GLU A 102 9.33 -1.70 7.31
CA GLU A 102 9.06 -1.89 8.74
C GLU A 102 10.37 -2.37 9.38
N LYS A 103 11.24 -1.44 9.76
CA LYS A 103 12.40 -1.75 10.58
C LYS A 103 11.85 -2.30 11.90
N PRO A 104 12.42 -3.38 12.48
CA PRO A 104 11.96 -3.94 13.75
C PRO A 104 11.85 -2.94 14.91
N GLU A 105 12.55 -1.80 14.79
CA GLU A 105 12.56 -0.70 15.74
C GLU A 105 11.35 0.25 15.64
N HIS A 106 10.56 0.12 14.57
CA HIS A 106 9.39 0.96 14.33
C HIS A 106 8.13 0.23 14.81
N ARG A 107 7.25 0.98 15.46
CA ARG A 107 5.97 0.54 16.00
C ARG A 107 4.87 1.31 15.30
N ILE A 108 3.71 0.68 15.18
CA ILE A 108 2.50 1.34 14.72
C ILE A 108 1.82 1.97 15.94
N TYR A 109 1.62 3.28 15.91
CA TYR A 109 0.92 4.02 16.97
C TYR A 109 -0.38 4.64 16.44
N PRO A 110 -1.56 4.28 16.99
CA PRO A 110 -2.83 4.84 16.56
C PRO A 110 -3.07 6.23 17.17
N VAL A 111 -3.40 7.20 16.34
CA VAL A 111 -3.79 8.56 16.76
C VAL A 111 -5.24 8.81 16.34
N PRO A 112 -6.16 9.12 17.27
CA PRO A 112 -7.52 9.51 16.91
C PRO A 112 -7.50 10.86 16.21
N VAL A 113 -8.27 10.99 15.12
CA VAL A 113 -8.37 12.22 14.33
C VAL A 113 -9.82 12.61 14.09
N SER A 114 -10.05 13.89 13.84
CA SER A 114 -11.35 14.43 13.45
C SER A 114 -11.36 14.88 11.98
N LEU A 115 -12.54 14.94 11.37
CA LEU A 115 -12.73 15.41 9.99
C LEU A 115 -12.13 16.79 9.71
N SER A 116 -12.14 17.68 10.70
CA SER A 116 -11.59 19.04 10.57
C SER A 116 -10.06 19.09 10.63
N SER A 117 -9.41 18.08 11.19
CA SER A 117 -7.95 18.02 11.39
C SER A 117 -7.24 17.12 10.36
N ALA A 118 -7.93 16.15 9.75
CA ALA A 118 -7.33 15.14 8.90
C ALA A 118 -7.00 15.56 7.45
N GLY A 119 -6.99 16.87 7.14
CA GLY A 119 -6.77 17.50 5.82
C GLY A 119 -6.30 16.64 4.64
N LYS A 120 -7.19 15.81 4.06
CA LYS A 120 -6.90 14.88 2.93
C LYS A 120 -5.62 14.05 3.13
N ILE A 121 -5.33 13.67 4.37
CA ILE A 121 -4.19 12.86 4.73
C ILE A 121 -4.42 11.42 4.27
N MET A 122 -3.44 10.83 3.59
CA MET A 122 -3.49 9.46 3.06
C MET A 122 -2.34 8.60 3.59
N LYS A 123 -2.49 7.28 3.45
CA LYS A 123 -1.39 6.33 3.57
C LYS A 123 -0.18 6.75 2.73
N GLY A 124 1.00 6.70 3.33
CA GLY A 124 2.26 7.12 2.70
C GLY A 124 2.56 8.62 2.77
N ASP A 125 1.60 9.46 3.18
CA ASP A 125 1.90 10.86 3.50
C ASP A 125 2.78 10.95 4.76
N MET A 126 3.56 12.03 4.85
CA MET A 126 4.27 12.43 6.06
C MET A 126 3.48 13.51 6.79
N VAL A 127 3.50 13.48 8.11
CA VAL A 127 2.80 14.44 8.97
C VAL A 127 3.66 14.94 10.12
N ASP A 128 3.38 16.17 10.52
CA ASP A 128 3.83 16.74 11.78
C ASP A 128 2.75 16.52 12.84
N VAL A 129 3.17 16.22 14.07
CA VAL A 129 2.26 15.99 15.20
C VAL A 129 2.37 17.15 16.17
N TYR A 130 1.22 17.76 16.46
CA TYR A 130 1.07 18.84 17.41
C TYR A 130 0.33 18.35 18.65
N TRP A 131 0.80 18.77 19.80
CA TRP A 131 0.19 18.50 21.09
C TRP A 131 -0.35 19.81 21.67
N PHE A 132 -1.65 19.82 21.97
CA PHE A 132 -2.35 20.92 22.61
C PHE A 132 -2.64 20.55 24.06
N PHE A 133 -2.15 21.33 25.01
CA PHE A 133 -2.31 21.06 26.43
C PHE A 133 -2.57 22.35 27.22
N GLY A 134 -3.32 22.22 28.30
CA GLY A 134 -3.76 23.35 29.14
C GLY A 134 -4.91 22.92 30.03
N GLY A 135 -4.95 23.44 31.25
CA GLY A 135 -6.05 23.23 32.18
C GLY A 135 -7.00 24.42 32.22
N GLU A 136 -8.13 24.26 32.88
CA GLU A 136 -9.17 25.30 33.06
C GLU A 136 -8.61 26.62 33.64
N ASN A 137 -7.48 26.54 34.37
CA ASN A 137 -6.78 27.66 35.01
C ASN A 137 -5.40 27.99 34.40
N SER A 138 -5.06 27.46 33.22
CA SER A 138 -3.77 27.73 32.58
C SER A 138 -3.97 28.05 31.10
N ALA A 139 -3.19 29.00 30.58
CA ALA A 139 -3.20 29.31 29.16
C ALA A 139 -2.97 28.02 28.36
N ALA A 140 -3.87 27.70 27.43
CA ALA A 140 -3.64 26.60 26.51
C ALA A 140 -2.34 26.87 25.74
N ARG A 141 -1.59 25.80 25.50
CA ARG A 141 -0.32 25.81 24.79
C ARG A 141 -0.38 24.78 23.68
N SER A 142 0.34 25.04 22.61
CA SER A 142 0.56 24.10 21.52
C SER A 142 2.05 23.92 21.32
N GLU A 143 2.47 22.68 21.09
CA GLU A 143 3.85 22.34 20.79
C GLU A 143 3.89 21.29 19.67
N GLN A 144 4.80 21.46 18.72
CA GLN A 144 5.10 20.42 17.74
C GLN A 144 6.00 19.37 18.39
N ILE A 145 5.48 18.16 18.58
CA ILE A 145 6.19 17.10 19.32
C ILE A 145 6.90 16.11 18.39
N LEU A 146 6.44 15.98 17.15
CA LEU A 146 7.07 15.15 16.12
C LEU A 146 7.00 15.84 14.76
N THR A 147 7.97 15.53 13.90
CA THR A 147 8.01 16.02 12.53
C THR A 147 8.27 14.91 11.51
N GLY A 148 7.64 15.04 10.35
CA GLY A 148 7.91 14.17 9.19
C GLY A 148 7.62 12.68 9.44
N VAL A 149 6.62 12.37 10.27
CA VAL A 149 6.25 11.00 10.62
C VAL A 149 5.42 10.37 9.51
N LEU A 150 5.75 9.16 9.09
CA LEU A 150 5.04 8.46 8.03
C LEU A 150 3.71 7.89 8.52
N ILE A 151 2.68 7.98 7.67
CA ILE A 151 1.41 7.31 7.90
C ILE A 151 1.42 5.92 7.29
N ASN A 152 1.19 4.94 8.16
CA ASN A 152 1.03 3.54 7.78
C ASN A 152 -0.35 3.28 7.17
N ARG A 153 -1.42 3.68 7.87
CA ARG A 153 -2.82 3.46 7.46
C ARG A 153 -3.73 4.55 8.00
N VAL A 154 -4.87 4.74 7.34
CA VAL A 154 -5.97 5.58 7.81
C VAL A 154 -7.20 4.70 7.95
N LEU A 155 -7.85 4.72 9.11
CA LEU A 155 -8.97 3.85 9.45
C LEU A 155 -10.23 4.68 9.73
N ASN A 156 -11.39 4.15 9.35
CA ASN A 156 -12.69 4.69 9.76
C ASN A 156 -13.11 4.19 11.16
N SER A 157 -14.25 4.67 11.66
CA SER A 157 -14.79 4.28 12.98
C SER A 157 -15.10 2.78 13.10
N ALA A 158 -15.28 2.09 11.97
CA ALA A 158 -15.47 0.64 11.90
C ALA A 158 -14.16 -0.15 11.72
N GLY A 159 -13.00 0.51 11.77
CA GLY A 159 -11.68 -0.11 11.64
C GLY A 159 -11.28 -0.52 10.23
N ASN A 160 -12.02 -0.09 9.19
CA ASN A 160 -11.66 -0.40 7.80
C ASN A 160 -10.67 0.65 7.27
N GLU A 161 -9.71 0.20 6.47
CA GLU A 161 -8.74 1.08 5.80
C GLU A 161 -9.45 1.96 4.76
N ILE A 162 -9.17 3.26 4.81
CA ILE A 162 -9.63 4.25 3.84
C ILE A 162 -8.52 4.43 2.82
N ASP A 163 -8.75 3.98 1.60
CA ASP A 163 -7.84 4.17 0.46
C ASP A 163 -8.41 5.22 -0.53
N LYS A 164 -7.57 5.65 -1.48
CA LYS A 164 -7.99 6.62 -2.53
C LYS A 164 -9.22 6.16 -3.29
N LYS A 165 -9.37 4.85 -3.51
CA LYS A 165 -10.48 4.28 -4.25
C LYS A 165 -11.81 4.39 -3.48
N THR A 166 -11.76 4.23 -2.16
CA THR A 166 -12.90 4.40 -1.26
C THR A 166 -13.41 5.84 -1.23
N LEU A 167 -12.54 6.83 -1.45
CA LEU A 167 -12.90 8.24 -1.52
C LEU A 167 -13.48 8.66 -2.88
N GLU A 168 -13.03 8.04 -3.97
CA GLU A 168 -13.51 8.32 -5.34
C GLU A 168 -14.88 7.71 -5.63
N ASP A 169 -15.25 6.61 -4.96
CA ASP A 169 -16.52 5.90 -5.19
C ASP A 169 -17.79 6.62 -4.66
N ASN A 170 -17.70 7.89 -4.24
CA ASN A 170 -18.84 8.77 -3.90
C ASN A 170 -19.91 8.17 -2.96
N LYS A 171 -19.59 7.13 -2.19
CA LYS A 171 -20.43 6.65 -1.09
C LYS A 171 -20.08 7.47 0.15
N ILE A 172 -20.60 8.70 0.17
CA ILE A 172 -20.56 9.63 1.29
C ILE A 172 -21.37 9.00 2.44
N GLY A 173 -20.70 8.20 3.26
CA GLY A 173 -21.22 7.64 4.50
C GLY A 173 -20.06 7.49 5.49
N GLU A 174 -20.37 7.14 6.75
CA GLU A 174 -19.38 6.96 7.84
C GLU A 174 -18.15 6.11 7.45
N LYS A 175 -18.29 5.26 6.42
CA LYS A 175 -17.21 4.46 5.85
C LYS A 175 -16.04 5.28 5.27
N ALA A 176 -16.25 6.52 4.86
CA ALA A 176 -15.23 7.39 4.27
C ALA A 176 -14.66 8.42 5.25
N THR A 177 -15.13 8.46 6.49
CA THR A 177 -14.68 9.40 7.52
C THR A 177 -13.49 8.84 8.28
N PRO A 178 -12.30 9.47 8.23
CA PRO A 178 -11.17 9.08 9.06
C PRO A 178 -11.50 9.26 10.55
N ALA A 179 -11.24 8.21 11.33
CA ALA A 179 -11.37 8.23 12.78
C ALA A 179 -10.01 8.00 13.47
N VAL A 180 -9.15 7.18 12.88
CA VAL A 180 -7.83 6.84 13.42
C VAL A 180 -6.80 6.88 12.31
N VAL A 181 -5.65 7.50 12.58
CA VAL A 181 -4.47 7.46 11.71
C VAL A 181 -3.39 6.66 12.43
N GLU A 182 -2.86 5.65 11.75
CA GLU A 182 -1.75 4.86 12.24
C GLU A 182 -0.41 5.47 11.79
N LEU A 183 0.40 5.87 12.74
CA LEU A 183 1.72 6.44 12.51
C LEU A 183 2.80 5.36 12.65
N LEU A 184 3.77 5.37 11.74
CA LEU A 184 4.98 4.57 11.85
C LEU A 184 6.04 5.36 12.64
N VAL A 185 6.29 4.94 13.89
CA VAL A 185 7.10 5.70 14.85
C VAL A 185 8.14 4.81 15.52
N THR A 186 9.22 5.39 16.03
CA THR A 186 10.18 4.66 16.88
C THR A 186 9.61 4.43 18.29
N ALA A 187 10.23 3.55 19.08
CA ALA A 187 9.82 3.33 20.47
C ALA A 187 9.87 4.61 21.34
N GLU A 188 10.86 5.49 21.13
CA GLU A 188 10.97 6.76 21.84
C GLU A 188 9.82 7.72 21.45
N GLN A 189 9.52 7.81 20.15
CA GLN A 189 8.43 8.64 19.63
C GLN A 189 7.07 8.13 20.12
N ALA A 190 6.86 6.82 20.18
CA ALA A 190 5.65 6.21 20.72
C ALA A 190 5.44 6.58 22.19
N ASN A 191 6.51 6.61 23.01
CA ASN A 191 6.42 7.04 24.40
C ASN A 191 6.05 8.53 24.52
N LYS A 192 6.60 9.40 23.67
CA LYS A 192 6.23 10.83 23.61
C LYS A 192 4.77 11.01 23.24
N LEU A 193 4.28 10.27 22.25
CA LEU A 193 2.87 10.29 21.84
C LEU A 193 1.95 9.78 22.95
N ASN A 194 2.34 8.71 23.64
CA ASN A 194 1.56 8.16 24.74
C ASN A 194 1.43 9.17 25.88
N LEU A 195 2.52 9.86 26.25
CA LEU A 195 2.45 10.94 27.23
C LEU A 195 1.49 12.04 26.76
N ALA A 196 1.67 12.53 25.54
CA ALA A 196 0.89 13.63 24.99
C ALA A 196 -0.62 13.34 24.89
N VAL A 197 -1.02 12.12 24.52
CA VAL A 197 -2.44 11.71 24.50
C VAL A 197 -3.07 11.70 25.89
N ASN A 198 -2.29 11.36 26.93
CA ASN A 198 -2.81 11.33 28.31
C ASN A 198 -2.90 12.72 28.94
N THR A 199 -2.18 13.71 28.41
CA THR A 199 -2.06 15.06 29.00
C THR A 199 -2.66 16.17 28.14
N GLY A 200 -3.21 15.85 26.96
CA GLY A 200 -3.83 16.84 26.08
C GLY A 200 -4.41 16.23 24.80
N LEU A 201 -4.60 17.08 23.80
CA LEU A 201 -5.15 16.72 22.50
C LEU A 201 -4.04 16.67 21.44
N LEU A 202 -4.06 15.64 20.59
CA LEU A 202 -3.19 15.57 19.43
C LEU A 202 -3.88 16.12 18.18
N SER A 203 -3.12 16.79 17.32
CA SER A 203 -3.52 17.17 15.97
C SER A 203 -2.43 16.84 14.98
N LEU A 204 -2.83 16.55 13.74
CA LEU A 204 -1.92 16.21 12.64
C LEU A 204 -1.96 17.31 11.59
N ALA A 205 -0.81 17.66 11.03
CA ALA A 205 -0.73 18.50 9.84
C ALA A 205 0.15 17.82 8.79
N LYS A 206 -0.16 18.00 7.51
CA LYS A 206 0.64 17.44 6.42
C LYS A 206 2.03 18.07 6.42
N TYR A 207 3.06 17.23 6.48
CA TYR A 207 4.45 17.68 6.49
C TYR A 207 4.82 18.31 5.14
N LYS A 208 5.49 19.46 5.21
CA LYS A 208 6.07 20.13 4.05
C LYS A 208 7.57 20.33 4.28
N PRO A 209 8.46 19.78 3.43
CA PRO A 209 9.90 19.98 3.57
C PRO A 209 10.25 21.48 3.54
N GLY A 210 11.03 21.94 4.51
CA GLY A 210 11.48 23.34 4.61
C GLY A 210 10.45 24.31 5.22
N SER A 211 9.39 23.81 5.86
CA SER A 211 8.52 24.65 6.70
C SER A 211 9.15 24.84 8.08
N GLU A 212 9.20 26.07 8.57
CA GLU A 212 9.64 26.38 9.93
C GLU A 212 8.52 26.07 10.92
N SER A 213 8.86 25.53 12.10
CA SER A 213 7.92 25.33 13.19
C SER A 213 7.50 26.69 13.74
N VAL A 214 6.31 27.16 13.37
CA VAL A 214 5.75 28.42 13.89
C VAL A 214 5.02 28.11 15.20
N ASN A 215 5.53 28.63 16.31
CA ASN A 215 4.81 28.62 17.58
C ASN A 215 3.69 29.67 17.51
N VAL A 216 2.45 29.22 17.35
CA VAL A 216 1.29 30.12 17.23
C VAL A 216 0.77 30.43 18.64
N PRO A 217 0.76 31.72 19.07
CA PRO A 217 0.15 32.10 20.34
C PRO A 217 -1.36 31.84 20.31
N VAL A 218 -1.91 31.36 21.44
CA VAL A 218 -3.31 30.95 21.53
C VAL A 218 -4.28 32.13 21.48
N ILE A 219 -5.35 31.99 20.69
CA ILE A 219 -6.51 32.87 20.70
C ILE A 219 -7.40 32.46 21.87
N SER A 220 -7.43 33.27 22.94
CA SER A 220 -8.36 33.08 24.06
C SER A 220 -9.80 33.25 23.57
N GLN A 221 -10.66 32.24 23.77
CA GLN A 221 -12.06 32.23 23.30
C GLN A 221 -13.01 33.18 24.08
N ASN A 222 -12.50 34.07 24.93
CA ASN A 222 -13.35 34.96 25.74
C ASN A 222 -13.94 36.19 25.00
N SER A 223 -13.89 36.25 23.67
CA SER A 223 -14.29 37.47 22.91
C SER A 223 -15.68 37.42 22.25
N MET A 224 -16.52 36.41 22.48
CA MET A 224 -17.83 36.27 21.82
C MET A 224 -19.03 36.27 22.80
N GLY A 225 -18.87 36.81 24.01
CA GLY A 225 -19.91 36.86 25.06
C GLY A 225 -20.43 38.26 25.41
N GLY A 226 -20.43 39.22 24.48
CA GLY A 226 -20.71 40.64 24.76
C GLY A 226 -21.78 41.28 23.89
N LEU A 227 -22.96 40.66 23.76
CA LEU A 227 -24.16 41.31 23.21
C LEU A 227 -25.39 40.85 24.02
N ILE A 228 -25.48 41.29 25.28
CA ILE A 228 -26.74 41.29 26.03
C ILE A 228 -26.99 42.75 26.40
N GLY A 229 -28.11 43.28 25.91
CA GLY A 229 -28.44 44.70 25.93
C GLY A 229 -28.60 45.26 27.35
N GLU A 230 -27.92 46.39 27.59
CA GLU A 230 -28.33 47.35 28.62
C GLU A 230 -29.62 48.04 28.16
N THR A 231 -30.77 47.55 28.62
CA THR A 231 -31.98 48.38 28.67
C THR A 231 -31.93 49.25 29.91
N LYS A 232 -31.62 50.52 29.70
CA LYS A 232 -31.68 51.61 30.68
C LYS A 232 -33.09 51.70 31.30
N PRO A 233 -33.23 51.79 32.65
CA PRO A 233 -34.53 52.04 33.24
C PRO A 233 -34.92 53.51 33.01
N SER A 234 -36.13 53.70 32.47
CA SER A 234 -36.81 55.00 32.38
C SER A 234 -37.19 55.45 33.78
N SER A 235 -36.67 56.61 34.19
CA SER A 235 -37.13 57.35 35.36
C SER A 235 -38.37 58.16 34.99
N ASP A 236 -39.49 57.87 35.64
CA ASP A 236 -40.56 58.83 35.92
C ASP A 236 -40.46 59.26 37.39
#